data_AF-A0A2G8LPG5-F1
#
_entry.id   AF-A0A2G8LPG5-F1
#
_cell.length_a   1.000
_cell.length_b   1.000
_cell.length_c   1.000
_cell.angle_alpha   90.00
_cell.angle_beta   90.00
_cell.angle_gamma   90.00
#
_symmetry.space_group_name_H-M   'P 1'
#
loop_
_entity.id
_entity.type
_entity.pdbx_description
1 polymer ?
#
loop_
_entity_poly.entity_id
_entity_poly.type
_entity_poly.pdbx_seq_one_letter_code
_entity_poly.pdbx_strand_id
1 'polypeptide(L)'
;MPSAEAKLKKNRCANCLDCPSCNHSLTTRATSVALTDAKSPEKKTTKKVYYLACGLCRWTSRDIGLTDKESASVDGRNMKTTMQKGPKTDEPEVTPVSKIPPSDEVDPLPSKFYTQPLVLEKVTTLAQRLNRPEFASNQVEGLYPRHKHLVIKRSQRCRDCEHNLSKPEYNPSSIKFKIQLVALQHIPDIRIYLVPKLHHERESIVTILLSNPSQEPMEIQLEALNHPPSTGMVFGKQNLPGNTDIKGLTT
;
A
#
# COMPACT_ATOMS: atom_id res chain seq x y z
N MET A 1 10.95 -10.96 -2.36
CA MET A 1 11.27 -10.90 -3.79
C MET A 1 12.56 -10.10 -4.00
N PRO A 2 13.54 -10.58 -4.77
CA PRO A 2 14.79 -9.88 -5.06
C PRO A 2 14.58 -8.60 -5.90
N SER A 3 15.53 -7.64 -5.81
CA SER A 3 15.44 -6.34 -6.48
C SER A 3 15.42 -6.43 -8.02
N ALA A 4 16.26 -7.29 -8.61
CA ALA A 4 16.32 -7.48 -10.06
C ALA A 4 14.99 -7.99 -10.63
N GLU A 5 14.36 -8.95 -9.95
CA GLU A 5 13.04 -9.45 -10.30
C GLU A 5 11.97 -8.37 -10.13
N ALA A 6 12.09 -7.51 -9.12
CA ALA A 6 11.16 -6.39 -8.90
C ALA A 6 11.20 -5.39 -10.04
N LYS A 7 12.40 -5.02 -10.48
CA LYS A 7 12.59 -4.14 -11.63
C LYS A 7 11.97 -4.76 -12.89
N LEU A 8 12.23 -6.04 -13.15
CA LEU A 8 11.68 -6.76 -14.30
C LEU A 8 10.14 -6.83 -14.28
N LYS A 9 9.55 -7.04 -13.10
CA LYS A 9 8.09 -7.14 -12.89
C LYS A 9 7.43 -5.78 -12.58
N LYS A 10 8.10 -4.66 -12.83
CA LYS A 10 7.59 -3.28 -12.58
C LYS A 10 7.03 -3.10 -11.14
N ASN A 11 7.71 -3.66 -10.13
CA ASN A 11 7.34 -3.62 -8.71
C ASN A 11 5.95 -4.23 -8.41
N ARG A 12 5.59 -5.31 -9.11
CA ARG A 12 4.30 -6.01 -8.95
C ARG A 12 4.47 -7.49 -8.58
N CYS A 13 3.53 -8.01 -7.81
CA CYS A 13 3.42 -9.44 -7.54
C CYS A 13 2.87 -10.19 -8.76
N ALA A 14 3.49 -11.29 -9.17
CA ALA A 14 3.04 -12.08 -10.33
C ALA A 14 1.73 -12.83 -10.10
N ASN A 15 1.39 -13.17 -8.85
CA ASN A 15 0.25 -14.04 -8.55
C ASN A 15 -0.94 -13.28 -7.97
N CYS A 16 -0.68 -12.16 -7.30
CA CYS A 16 -1.73 -11.38 -6.65
C CYS A 16 -2.25 -10.30 -7.59
N LEU A 17 -3.57 -10.13 -7.63
CA LEU A 17 -4.27 -9.14 -8.45
C LEU A 17 -5.17 -8.29 -7.54
N ASP A 18 -5.28 -7.01 -7.85
CA ASP A 18 -6.21 -6.08 -7.19
C ASP A 18 -7.44 -5.88 -8.08
N CYS A 19 -8.60 -5.79 -7.43
CA CYS A 19 -9.89 -5.55 -8.06
C CYS A 19 -9.86 -4.16 -8.71
N PRO A 20 -10.21 -4.04 -10.00
CA PRO A 20 -10.12 -2.75 -10.66
C PRO A 20 -11.23 -1.79 -10.24
N SER A 21 -12.30 -2.27 -9.59
CA SER A 21 -13.41 -1.45 -9.11
C SER A 21 -13.15 -0.84 -7.73
N CYS A 22 -12.54 -1.58 -6.80
CA CYS A 22 -12.39 -1.17 -5.39
C CYS A 22 -10.96 -1.34 -4.80
N ASN A 23 -9.98 -1.77 -5.59
CA ASN A 23 -8.59 -2.03 -5.17
C ASN A 23 -8.40 -3.09 -4.07
N HIS A 24 -9.45 -3.82 -3.68
CA HIS A 24 -9.31 -4.96 -2.78
C HIS A 24 -8.70 -6.15 -3.51
N SER A 25 -7.93 -6.98 -2.82
CA SER A 25 -7.27 -8.12 -3.45
C SER A 25 -8.27 -9.17 -3.93
N LEU A 26 -8.06 -9.62 -5.15
CA LEU A 26 -8.87 -10.65 -5.78
C LEU A 26 -8.48 -12.03 -5.27
N THR A 27 -9.46 -12.92 -5.27
CA THR A 27 -9.31 -14.32 -4.91
C THR A 27 -9.65 -15.20 -6.12
N THR A 28 -8.88 -16.25 -6.33
CA THR A 28 -9.20 -17.26 -7.35
C THR A 28 -10.29 -18.17 -6.79
N ARG A 29 -11.41 -18.29 -7.51
CA ARG A 29 -12.50 -19.21 -7.21
C ARG A 29 -12.57 -20.28 -8.28
N ALA A 30 -12.99 -21.48 -7.89
CA ALA A 30 -13.16 -22.61 -8.81
C ALA A 30 -14.65 -22.88 -9.07
N THR A 31 -14.96 -23.38 -10.25
CA THR A 31 -16.28 -23.89 -10.64
C THR A 31 -16.08 -25.09 -11.56
N SER A 32 -17.02 -26.03 -11.58
CA SER A 32 -17.02 -27.15 -12.53
C SER A 32 -17.94 -26.86 -13.70
N VAL A 33 -17.45 -27.02 -14.92
CA VAL A 33 -18.25 -26.91 -16.15
C VAL A 33 -18.29 -28.29 -16.81
N ALA A 34 -19.49 -28.74 -17.18
CA ALA A 34 -19.66 -29.96 -17.96
C ALA A 34 -19.44 -29.64 -19.44
N LEU A 35 -18.42 -30.24 -20.04
CA LEU A 35 -18.16 -30.13 -21.46
C LEU A 35 -18.62 -31.41 -22.18
N THR A 36 -19.27 -31.22 -23.32
CA THR A 36 -19.57 -32.29 -24.27
C THR A 36 -18.39 -32.45 -25.22
N ASP A 37 -17.83 -33.64 -25.30
CA ASP A 37 -16.70 -33.90 -26.19
C ASP A 37 -17.12 -33.77 -27.66
N ALA A 38 -16.40 -32.98 -28.44
CA ALA A 38 -16.70 -32.75 -29.87
C ALA A 38 -16.62 -34.03 -30.72
N LYS A 39 -16.00 -35.10 -30.20
CA LYS A 39 -15.86 -36.41 -30.85
C LYS A 39 -16.86 -37.47 -30.33
N SER A 40 -17.55 -37.23 -29.22
CA SER A 40 -18.50 -38.18 -28.65
C SER A 40 -19.54 -37.45 -27.78
N PRO A 41 -20.71 -37.07 -28.34
CA PRO A 41 -21.70 -36.24 -27.65
C PRO A 41 -22.34 -36.90 -26.41
N GLU A 42 -22.12 -38.20 -26.19
CA GLU A 42 -22.66 -38.95 -25.04
C GLU A 42 -21.77 -38.90 -23.80
N LYS A 43 -20.46 -38.61 -23.94
CA LYS A 43 -19.55 -38.46 -22.79
C LYS A 43 -19.49 -37.00 -22.34
N LYS A 44 -20.16 -36.71 -21.22
CA LYS A 44 -20.03 -35.44 -20.50
C LYS A 44 -18.83 -35.52 -19.56
N THR A 45 -17.77 -34.78 -19.85
CA THR A 45 -16.60 -34.68 -18.98
C THR A 45 -16.70 -33.39 -18.16
N THR A 46 -16.67 -33.51 -16.84
CA THR A 46 -16.64 -32.35 -15.93
C THR A 46 -15.23 -31.81 -15.83
N LYS A 47 -15.00 -30.55 -16.19
CA LYS A 47 -13.72 -29.87 -16.02
C LYS A 47 -13.81 -28.78 -14.95
N LYS A 48 -12.77 -28.67 -14.13
CA LYS A 48 -12.62 -27.61 -13.13
C LYS A 48 -12.00 -26.39 -13.80
N VAL A 49 -12.67 -25.25 -13.68
CA VAL A 49 -12.24 -23.95 -14.21
C VAL A 49 -12.17 -22.92 -13.10
N TYR A 50 -11.41 -21.85 -13.32
CA TYR A 50 -11.06 -20.85 -12.33
C TYR A 50 -11.35 -19.43 -12.84
N TYR A 51 -11.87 -18.60 -11.96
CA TYR A 51 -12.19 -17.19 -12.21
C TYR A 51 -11.78 -16.32 -11.02
N LEU A 52 -11.66 -15.01 -11.21
CA LEU A 52 -11.30 -14.08 -10.15
C LEU A 52 -12.56 -13.45 -9.56
N ALA A 53 -12.59 -13.31 -8.23
CA ALA A 53 -13.68 -12.66 -7.53
C ALA A 53 -13.17 -11.74 -6.41
N CYS A 54 -13.84 -10.61 -6.25
CA CYS A 54 -13.63 -9.68 -5.14
C CYS A 54 -14.56 -10.01 -3.97
N GLY A 55 -13.99 -10.14 -2.76
CA GLY A 55 -14.77 -10.35 -1.54
C GLY A 55 -15.55 -9.12 -1.06
N LEU A 56 -15.13 -7.92 -1.46
CA LEU A 56 -15.69 -6.65 -1.00
C LEU A 56 -16.86 -6.17 -1.87
N CYS A 57 -16.61 -5.93 -3.16
CA CYS A 57 -17.61 -5.36 -4.07
C CYS A 57 -18.30 -6.39 -4.98
N ARG A 58 -18.05 -7.69 -4.76
CA ARG A 58 -18.60 -8.82 -5.54
C ARG A 58 -18.26 -8.86 -7.02
N TRP A 59 -17.40 -7.95 -7.50
CA TRP A 59 -16.86 -7.96 -8.86
C TRP A 59 -16.25 -9.33 -9.21
N THR A 60 -16.51 -9.80 -10.43
CA THR A 60 -15.92 -11.02 -10.97
C THR A 60 -15.22 -10.77 -12.30
N SER A 61 -14.25 -11.63 -12.64
CA SER A 61 -13.61 -11.60 -13.97
C SER A 61 -14.60 -11.80 -15.12
N ARG A 62 -15.75 -12.41 -14.85
CA ARG A 62 -16.80 -12.65 -15.85
C ARG A 62 -17.57 -11.37 -16.18
N ASP A 63 -17.62 -10.38 -15.29
CA ASP A 63 -18.33 -9.11 -15.49
C ASP A 63 -17.77 -8.32 -16.68
N ILE A 64 -16.50 -8.54 -17.01
CA ILE A 64 -15.81 -7.92 -18.16
C ILE A 64 -15.51 -8.94 -19.28
N GLY A 65 -16.15 -10.11 -19.23
CA GLY A 65 -16.02 -11.15 -20.25
C GLY A 65 -14.69 -11.91 -20.27
N LEU A 66 -13.95 -12.00 -19.14
CA LEU A 66 -12.78 -12.87 -19.10
C LEU A 66 -13.20 -14.33 -19.02
N THR A 67 -12.67 -15.14 -19.93
CA THR A 67 -12.87 -16.59 -19.93
C THR A 67 -12.20 -17.23 -18.71
N ASP A 68 -12.93 -18.12 -18.05
CA ASP A 68 -12.42 -18.95 -16.97
C ASP A 68 -11.25 -19.82 -17.46
N LYS A 69 -10.20 -19.94 -16.65
CA LYS A 69 -9.01 -20.72 -17.00
C LYS A 69 -9.06 -22.12 -16.40
N GLU A 70 -8.48 -23.12 -17.06
CA GLU A 70 -8.35 -24.48 -16.50
C GLU A 70 -7.28 -24.57 -15.39
N SER A 71 -6.38 -23.57 -15.29
CA SER A 71 -5.35 -23.50 -14.26
C SER A 71 -5.67 -22.43 -13.20
N ALA A 72 -5.30 -22.72 -11.94
CA ALA A 72 -5.56 -21.84 -10.80
C ALA A 72 -4.68 -20.58 -10.79
N SER A 73 -3.53 -20.63 -11.47
CA SER A 73 -2.65 -19.47 -11.62
C SER A 73 -3.15 -18.62 -12.78
N VAL A 74 -3.98 -17.63 -12.46
CA VAL A 74 -4.43 -16.66 -13.45
C VAL A 74 -3.26 -15.72 -13.72
N ASP A 75 -2.40 -16.11 -14.66
CA ASP A 75 -1.41 -15.22 -15.24
C ASP A 75 -2.15 -13.98 -15.76
N GLY A 76 -1.99 -12.84 -15.08
CA GLY A 76 -2.39 -11.51 -15.54
C GLY A 76 -1.47 -10.97 -16.65
N ARG A 77 -0.55 -11.82 -17.14
CA ARG A 77 0.25 -11.58 -18.33
C ARG A 77 -0.69 -11.49 -19.53
N ASN A 78 -0.86 -10.26 -19.99
CA ASN A 78 -1.44 -9.86 -21.28
C ASN A 78 -2.93 -10.16 -21.46
N MET A 79 -3.79 -9.28 -20.93
CA MET A 79 -5.16 -9.19 -21.45
C MET A 79 -5.32 -8.23 -22.64
N LYS A 80 -4.30 -7.41 -22.99
CA LYS A 80 -4.25 -6.62 -24.24
C LYS A 80 -2.82 -6.33 -24.78
N THR A 81 -1.81 -7.05 -24.31
CA THR A 81 -0.43 -6.86 -24.80
C THR A 81 0.05 -8.12 -25.49
N THR A 82 -0.46 -8.39 -26.69
CA THR A 82 0.28 -9.17 -27.67
C THR A 82 1.47 -8.34 -28.13
N MET A 83 2.46 -8.16 -27.24
CA MET A 83 3.82 -7.87 -27.69
C MET A 83 4.38 -9.24 -28.06
N GLN A 84 4.25 -9.60 -29.33
CA GLN A 84 4.94 -10.75 -29.89
C GLN A 84 6.41 -10.59 -29.53
N LYS A 85 6.97 -11.58 -28.83
CA LYS A 85 8.39 -11.64 -28.55
C LYS A 85 9.06 -11.92 -29.90
N GLY A 86 9.44 -10.87 -30.61
CA GLY A 86 10.19 -10.98 -31.84
C GLY A 86 11.47 -11.79 -31.60
N PRO A 87 11.95 -12.54 -32.61
CA PRO A 87 13.20 -13.28 -32.50
C PRO A 87 14.33 -12.31 -32.13
N LYS A 88 15.19 -12.72 -31.20
CA LYS A 88 16.40 -11.97 -30.86
C LYS A 88 17.37 -12.11 -32.04
N THR A 89 17.40 -11.12 -32.90
CA THR A 89 18.49 -10.89 -33.84
C THR A 89 19.46 -9.89 -33.20
N ASP A 90 20.70 -10.31 -33.04
CA ASP A 90 21.81 -9.52 -32.51
C ASP A 90 22.36 -8.58 -33.60
N GLU A 91 21.57 -7.58 -34.03
CA GLU A 91 22.07 -6.44 -34.80
C GLU A 91 21.02 -5.31 -34.80
N PRO A 92 21.35 -4.07 -34.38
CA PRO A 92 20.40 -2.96 -34.41
C PRO A 92 20.27 -2.45 -35.85
N GLU A 93 19.36 -3.05 -36.62
CA GLU A 93 18.90 -2.46 -37.88
C GLU A 93 18.16 -1.15 -37.57
N VAL A 94 18.69 -0.02 -38.04
CA VAL A 94 18.09 1.30 -37.83
C VAL A 94 16.88 1.44 -38.75
N THR A 95 15.71 1.04 -38.26
CA THR A 95 14.44 1.32 -38.94
C THR A 95 14.09 2.80 -38.80
N PRO A 96 13.96 3.57 -39.89
CA PRO A 96 13.50 4.96 -39.80
C PRO A 96 12.07 4.98 -39.25
N VAL A 97 11.89 5.66 -38.11
CA VAL A 97 10.56 5.84 -37.52
C VAL A 97 9.74 6.76 -38.43
N SER A 98 8.65 6.25 -38.99
CA SER A 98 7.72 7.06 -39.76
C SER A 98 6.99 8.04 -38.84
N LYS A 99 6.85 9.29 -39.29
CA LYS A 99 6.05 10.29 -38.59
C LYS A 99 4.57 9.88 -38.68
N ILE A 100 3.84 9.98 -37.57
CA ILE A 100 2.39 9.79 -37.56
C ILE A 100 1.77 10.96 -38.32
N PRO A 101 0.95 10.71 -39.36
CA PRO A 101 0.32 11.79 -40.11
C PRO A 101 -0.70 12.54 -39.23
N PRO A 102 -0.79 13.88 -39.32
CA PRO A 102 -1.87 14.61 -38.67
C PRO A 102 -3.22 14.21 -39.28
N SER A 103 -4.25 14.10 -38.45
CA SER A 103 -5.63 13.98 -38.90
C SER A 103 -6.25 15.37 -38.95
N ASP A 104 -6.80 15.78 -40.09
CA ASP A 104 -7.48 17.07 -40.25
C ASP A 104 -8.83 17.10 -39.49
N GLU A 105 -9.46 15.94 -39.34
CA GLU A 105 -10.71 15.76 -38.61
C GLU A 105 -10.53 14.79 -37.43
N VAL A 106 -11.18 15.09 -36.31
CA VAL A 106 -11.24 14.21 -35.13
C VAL A 106 -12.63 13.60 -35.09
N ASP A 107 -12.70 12.30 -34.78
CA ASP A 107 -13.98 11.59 -34.68
C ASP A 107 -14.97 12.35 -33.78
N PRO A 108 -16.16 12.71 -34.28
CA PRO A 108 -17.14 13.43 -33.50
C PRO A 108 -17.70 12.55 -32.38
N LEU A 109 -18.25 13.19 -31.33
CA LEU A 109 -18.90 12.47 -30.25
C LEU A 109 -20.07 11.64 -30.79
N PRO A 110 -20.13 10.32 -30.52
CA PRO A 110 -21.21 9.48 -31.03
C PRO A 110 -22.59 9.97 -30.58
N SER A 111 -23.56 9.98 -31.50
CA SER A 111 -24.89 10.55 -31.26
C SER A 111 -25.65 9.92 -30.08
N LYS A 112 -25.31 8.67 -29.72
CA LYS A 112 -25.85 7.95 -28.55
C LYS A 112 -25.67 8.70 -27.23
N PHE A 113 -24.62 9.53 -27.09
CA PHE A 113 -24.37 10.28 -25.86
C PHE A 113 -25.40 11.37 -25.57
N TYR A 114 -26.16 11.84 -26.59
CA TYR A 114 -27.16 12.90 -26.41
C TYR A 114 -28.51 12.38 -25.89
N THR A 115 -28.90 11.15 -26.26
CA THR A 115 -30.25 10.63 -26.01
C THR A 115 -30.29 9.47 -25.01
N GLN A 116 -29.16 8.78 -24.80
CA GLN A 116 -29.11 7.62 -23.91
C GLN A 116 -28.98 8.05 -22.44
N PRO A 117 -29.77 7.49 -21.51
CA PRO A 117 -29.60 7.75 -20.09
C PRO A 117 -28.25 7.22 -19.60
N LEU A 118 -27.56 8.02 -18.78
CA LEU A 118 -26.25 7.68 -18.23
C LEU A 118 -26.39 6.77 -17.00
N VAL A 119 -25.89 5.54 -17.10
CA VAL A 119 -25.83 4.61 -15.97
C VAL A 119 -24.45 4.71 -15.31
N LEU A 120 -24.40 5.29 -14.10
CA LEU A 120 -23.13 5.54 -13.38
C LEU A 120 -22.36 4.26 -13.08
N GLU A 121 -23.03 3.13 -12.87
CA GLU A 121 -22.40 1.84 -12.61
C GLU A 121 -21.57 1.30 -13.78
N LYS A 122 -21.87 1.74 -15.01
CA LYS A 122 -21.15 1.31 -16.23
C LYS A 122 -19.97 2.22 -16.55
N VAL A 123 -19.92 3.41 -15.96
CA VAL A 123 -18.88 4.41 -16.19
C VAL A 123 -17.82 4.33 -15.10
N THR A 124 -16.57 4.47 -15.49
CA THR A 124 -15.45 4.40 -14.55
C THR A 124 -15.24 5.73 -13.82
N THR A 125 -14.94 5.65 -12.52
CA THR A 125 -14.54 6.81 -11.74
C THR A 125 -13.14 7.29 -12.17
N LEU A 126 -12.80 8.54 -11.85
CA LEU A 126 -11.45 9.06 -12.11
C LEU A 126 -10.37 8.23 -11.41
N ALA A 127 -10.60 7.83 -10.14
CA ALA A 127 -9.65 7.01 -9.40
C ALA A 127 -9.39 5.66 -10.07
N GLN A 128 -10.45 4.99 -10.58
CA GLN A 128 -10.32 3.73 -11.32
C GLN A 128 -9.49 3.91 -12.61
N ARG A 129 -9.69 5.02 -13.34
CA ARG A 129 -8.92 5.34 -14.56
C ARG A 129 -7.45 5.64 -14.26
N LEU A 130 -7.18 6.45 -13.24
CA LEU A 130 -5.82 6.81 -12.83
C LEU A 130 -5.03 5.61 -12.26
N ASN A 131 -5.73 4.59 -11.76
CA ASN A 131 -5.08 3.33 -11.37
C ASN A 131 -4.54 2.53 -12.57
N ARG A 132 -4.86 2.89 -13.81
CA ARG A 132 -4.33 2.28 -15.04
C ARG A 132 -4.12 3.31 -16.16
N PRO A 133 -3.10 4.18 -16.06
CA PRO A 133 -2.90 5.26 -17.02
C PRO A 133 -2.56 4.76 -18.43
N GLU A 134 -1.86 3.62 -18.56
CA GLU A 134 -1.47 3.05 -19.86
C GLU A 134 -2.68 2.63 -20.73
N PHE A 135 -3.81 2.26 -20.11
CA PHE A 135 -4.99 1.75 -20.80
C PHE A 135 -6.26 2.16 -20.05
N ALA A 136 -6.41 3.46 -19.81
CA ALA A 136 -7.59 4.00 -19.15
C ALA A 136 -8.83 3.77 -20.03
N SER A 137 -9.90 3.28 -19.42
CA SER A 137 -11.19 3.07 -20.08
C SER A 137 -12.23 3.94 -19.39
N ASN A 138 -13.12 4.57 -20.16
CA ASN A 138 -14.28 5.28 -19.64
C ASN A 138 -15.42 4.32 -19.23
N GLN A 139 -15.36 3.06 -19.66
CA GLN A 139 -16.35 2.02 -19.38
C GLN A 139 -15.76 0.94 -18.46
N VAL A 140 -16.59 0.41 -17.55
CA VAL A 140 -16.20 -0.63 -16.58
C VAL A 140 -15.82 -1.93 -17.28
N GLU A 141 -16.39 -2.24 -18.44
CA GLU A 141 -16.00 -3.39 -19.27
C GLU A 141 -14.52 -3.35 -19.70
N GLY A 142 -13.94 -2.14 -19.80
CA GLY A 142 -12.52 -1.95 -20.11
C GLY A 142 -11.60 -1.95 -18.89
N LEU A 143 -12.12 -2.18 -17.68
CA LEU A 143 -11.35 -2.25 -16.44
C LEU A 143 -10.87 -3.69 -16.18
N TYR A 144 -9.58 -3.94 -16.43
CA TYR A 144 -8.98 -5.25 -16.17
C TYR A 144 -8.26 -5.27 -14.82
N PRO A 145 -8.24 -6.41 -14.10
CA PRO A 145 -7.43 -6.60 -12.92
C PRO A 145 -5.97 -6.27 -13.15
N ARG A 146 -5.33 -5.70 -12.13
CA ARG A 146 -3.91 -5.33 -12.18
C ARG A 146 -3.15 -6.08 -11.12
N HIS A 147 -1.91 -6.48 -11.42
CA HIS A 147 -1.05 -7.12 -10.45
C HIS A 147 -0.83 -6.23 -9.23
N LYS A 148 -0.86 -6.82 -8.03
CA LYS A 148 -0.77 -6.10 -6.77
C LYS A 148 0.58 -5.41 -6.61
N HIS A 149 0.57 -4.16 -6.14
CA HIS A 149 1.80 -3.44 -5.83
C HIS A 149 2.57 -4.11 -4.71
N LEU A 150 3.88 -4.20 -4.87
CA LEU A 150 4.75 -4.65 -3.80
C LEU A 150 4.96 -3.56 -2.76
N VAL A 151 5.05 -3.98 -1.51
CA VAL A 151 5.34 -3.10 -0.37
C VAL A 151 6.84 -3.13 -0.10
N ILE A 152 7.38 -2.01 0.35
CA ILE A 152 8.78 -1.85 0.72
C ILE A 152 8.97 -2.00 2.23
N LYS A 153 9.99 -2.76 2.65
CA LYS A 153 10.52 -2.66 4.02
C LYS A 153 11.58 -1.57 4.07
N ARG A 154 11.38 -0.58 4.95
CA ARG A 154 12.30 0.56 5.10
C ARG A 154 13.43 0.21 6.07
N SER A 155 14.64 0.65 5.76
CA SER A 155 15.78 0.63 6.67
C SER A 155 16.29 2.07 6.77
N GLN A 156 16.56 2.52 7.99
CA GLN A 156 17.02 3.89 8.25
C GLN A 156 18.49 3.87 8.67
N ARG A 157 19.25 4.84 8.16
CA ARG A 157 20.63 5.11 8.56
C ARG A 157 20.74 6.56 9.02
N CYS A 158 21.55 6.78 10.04
CA CYS A 158 21.96 8.11 10.43
C CYS A 158 22.75 8.75 9.29
N ARG A 159 22.55 10.04 9.05
CA ARG A 159 23.30 10.77 8.01
C ARG A 159 24.70 11.13 8.46
N ASP A 160 24.89 11.37 9.76
CA ASP A 160 26.16 11.86 10.30
C ASP A 160 27.15 10.73 10.58
N CYS A 161 26.69 9.62 11.19
CA CYS A 161 27.54 8.49 11.56
C CYS A 161 27.39 7.25 10.66
N GLU A 162 26.53 7.32 9.64
CA GLU A 162 26.20 6.23 8.70
C GLU A 162 25.70 4.91 9.34
N HIS A 163 25.50 4.91 10.66
CA HIS A 163 25.05 3.74 11.40
C HIS A 163 23.60 3.39 11.07
N ASN A 164 23.28 2.10 10.99
CA ASN A 164 21.92 1.64 10.75
C ASN A 164 21.11 1.77 12.04
N LEU A 165 20.11 2.66 12.04
CA LEU A 165 19.22 2.85 13.19
C LEU A 165 18.09 1.81 13.19
N SER A 166 17.59 1.46 12.00
CA SER A 166 16.57 0.43 11.87
C SER A 166 16.79 -0.45 10.65
N LYS A 167 16.64 -1.75 10.86
CA LYS A 167 16.68 -2.77 9.81
C LYS A 167 15.72 -3.91 10.14
N PRO A 168 14.51 -3.91 9.56
CA PRO A 168 13.57 -5.02 9.69
C PRO A 168 14.16 -6.34 9.17
N GLU A 169 13.69 -7.47 9.70
CA GLU A 169 13.99 -8.77 9.11
C GLU A 169 13.37 -8.93 7.72
N TYR A 170 13.95 -9.79 6.88
CA TYR A 170 13.45 -10.01 5.52
C TYR A 170 12.12 -10.78 5.50
N ASN A 171 11.89 -11.68 6.47
CA ASN A 171 10.68 -12.49 6.54
C ASN A 171 9.43 -11.58 6.57
N PRO A 172 8.51 -11.67 5.59
CA PRO A 172 7.34 -10.80 5.51
C PRO A 172 6.40 -10.92 6.71
N SER A 173 6.34 -12.09 7.36
CA SER A 173 5.48 -12.32 8.53
C SER A 173 6.14 -11.91 9.86
N SER A 174 7.44 -11.57 9.84
CA SER A 174 8.16 -11.17 11.04
C SER A 174 7.98 -9.69 11.32
N ILE A 175 7.61 -9.38 12.56
CA ILE A 175 7.62 -8.03 13.13
C ILE A 175 8.97 -7.66 13.75
N LYS A 176 9.91 -8.61 13.79
CA LYS A 176 11.22 -8.41 14.43
C LYS A 176 12.15 -7.59 13.54
N PHE A 177 13.07 -6.92 14.21
CA PHE A 177 14.12 -6.13 13.59
C PHE A 177 15.46 -6.82 13.83
N LYS A 178 16.30 -6.85 12.79
CA LYS A 178 17.70 -7.26 12.93
C LYS A 178 18.51 -6.18 13.65
N ILE A 179 18.16 -4.91 13.43
CA ILE A 179 18.71 -3.75 14.14
C ILE A 179 17.56 -2.82 14.49
N GLN A 180 17.47 -2.44 15.76
CA GLN A 180 16.44 -1.54 16.28
C GLN A 180 17.06 -0.69 17.38
N LEU A 181 17.53 0.51 17.00
CA LEU A 181 17.98 1.54 17.93
C LEU A 181 16.89 2.61 18.00
N VAL A 182 15.98 2.46 18.96
CA VAL A 182 14.83 3.36 19.13
C VAL A 182 15.08 4.23 20.34
N ALA A 183 14.88 5.54 20.18
CA ALA A 183 15.09 6.53 21.23
C ALA A 183 14.33 6.21 22.53
N LEU A 184 13.13 5.63 22.43
CA LEU A 184 12.30 5.22 23.57
C LEU A 184 12.98 4.20 24.52
N GLN A 185 14.06 3.55 24.10
CA GLN A 185 14.84 2.62 24.94
C GLN A 185 16.02 3.29 25.66
N HIS A 186 16.33 4.54 25.30
CA HIS A 186 17.52 5.26 25.78
C HIS A 186 17.19 6.64 26.39
N ILE A 187 16.00 7.17 26.13
CA ILE A 187 15.51 8.47 26.62
C ILE A 187 14.44 8.23 27.68
N PRO A 188 14.37 9.04 28.75
CA PRO A 188 13.32 8.93 29.76
C PRO A 188 11.91 9.00 29.15
N ASP A 189 11.05 8.11 29.60
CA ASP A 189 9.62 8.13 29.30
C ASP A 189 8.91 9.07 30.27
N ILE A 190 8.26 10.10 29.73
CA ILE A 190 7.54 11.13 30.47
C ILE A 190 6.05 10.96 30.23
N ARG A 191 5.29 10.67 31.29
CA ARG A 191 3.84 10.49 31.22
C ARG A 191 3.13 11.39 32.22
N ILE A 192 2.06 12.03 31.78
CA ILE A 192 1.13 12.70 32.69
C ILE A 192 0.27 11.60 33.34
N TYR A 193 0.50 11.34 34.62
CA TYR A 193 -0.17 10.26 35.34
C TYR A 193 -1.56 10.66 35.81
N LEU A 194 -1.68 11.84 36.41
CA LEU A 194 -2.93 12.34 36.96
C LEU A 194 -3.12 13.81 36.60
N VAL A 195 -4.27 14.11 35.99
CA VAL A 195 -4.74 15.47 35.74
C VAL A 195 -6.00 15.68 36.59
N PRO A 196 -5.98 16.62 37.55
CA PRO A 196 -7.17 16.96 38.32
C PRO A 196 -8.16 17.77 37.46
N LYS A 197 -9.35 18.03 38.00
CA LYS A 197 -10.26 19.01 37.39
C LYS A 197 -9.60 20.38 37.40
N LEU A 198 -9.28 20.89 36.23
CA LEU A 198 -8.68 22.21 36.06
C LEU A 198 -9.77 23.27 36.22
N HIS A 199 -9.54 24.23 37.11
CA HIS A 199 -10.42 25.36 37.33
C HIS A 199 -9.71 26.65 36.92
N HIS A 200 -10.43 27.57 36.26
CA HIS A 200 -9.88 28.86 35.86
C HIS A 200 -9.30 29.60 37.07
N GLU A 201 -8.09 30.15 36.91
CA GLU A 201 -7.37 30.92 37.95
C GLU A 201 -7.14 30.19 39.28
N ARG A 202 -7.21 28.85 39.31
CA ARG A 202 -6.87 28.05 40.49
C ARG A 202 -5.65 27.17 40.23
N GLU A 203 -4.70 27.21 41.16
CA GLU A 203 -3.56 26.29 41.16
C GLU A 203 -4.07 24.83 41.21
N SER A 204 -3.58 24.01 40.29
CA SER A 204 -3.95 22.60 40.16
C SER A 204 -2.67 21.77 40.09
N ILE A 205 -2.62 20.67 40.85
CA ILE A 205 -1.45 19.80 40.92
C ILE A 205 -1.57 18.70 39.87
N VAL A 206 -0.66 18.68 38.91
CA VAL A 206 -0.55 17.61 37.91
C VAL A 206 0.57 16.67 38.33
N THR A 207 0.31 15.37 38.33
CA THR A 207 1.33 14.35 38.62
C THR A 207 1.96 13.89 37.31
N ILE A 208 3.28 14.05 37.20
CA ILE A 208 4.07 13.57 36.07
C ILE A 208 4.91 12.39 36.55
N LEU A 209 4.83 11.27 35.81
CA LEU A 209 5.66 10.10 36.00
C LEU A 209 6.82 10.14 35.01
N LEU A 210 8.04 10.01 35.54
CA LEU A 210 9.27 9.96 34.80
C LEU A 210 9.90 8.58 35.01
N SER A 211 10.11 7.82 33.94
CA SER A 211 10.67 6.48 34.00
C SER A 211 11.93 6.40 33.16
N ASN A 212 13.03 5.92 33.74
CA ASN A 212 14.23 5.56 33.00
C ASN A 212 14.04 4.16 32.38
N PRO A 213 13.97 4.02 31.04
CA PRO A 213 13.89 2.70 30.41
C PRO A 213 15.26 2.00 30.28
N SER A 214 16.37 2.74 30.48
CA SER A 214 17.73 2.25 30.38
C SER A 214 18.20 1.60 31.70
N GLN A 215 19.15 0.67 31.60
CA GLN A 215 19.89 0.15 32.76
C GLN A 215 20.94 1.14 33.27
N GLU A 216 21.38 2.07 32.41
CA GLU A 216 22.37 3.07 32.77
C GLU A 216 21.70 4.24 33.50
N PRO A 217 22.37 4.83 34.51
CA PRO A 217 21.85 6.00 35.20
C PRO A 217 21.72 7.16 34.22
N MET A 218 20.59 7.87 34.28
CA MET A 218 20.34 9.06 33.47
C MET A 218 20.26 10.28 34.36
N GLU A 219 20.99 11.32 33.98
CA GLU A 219 20.87 12.64 34.60
C GLU A 219 19.75 13.42 33.91
N ILE A 220 18.84 14.00 34.70
CA ILE A 220 17.68 14.72 34.20
C ILE A 220 17.65 16.09 34.84
N GLN A 221 17.72 17.12 34.00
CA GLN A 221 17.61 18.51 34.43
C GLN A 221 16.26 19.08 33.97
N LEU A 222 15.50 19.63 34.92
CA LEU A 222 14.27 20.35 34.64
C LEU A 222 14.59 21.84 34.51
N GLU A 223 14.53 22.37 33.29
CA GLU A 223 14.75 23.80 33.04
C GLU A 223 13.44 24.60 33.17
N ALA A 224 13.54 25.78 33.79
CA ALA A 224 12.47 26.75 33.78
C ALA A 224 12.34 27.37 32.37
N LEU A 225 11.11 27.56 31.89
CA LEU A 225 10.87 28.30 30.66
C LEU A 225 11.26 29.78 30.85
N ASN A 226 12.35 30.19 30.20
CA ASN A 226 12.89 31.56 30.27
C ASN A 226 11.98 32.62 29.61
N HIS A 227 11.05 32.20 28.75
CA HIS A 227 10.07 33.07 28.12
C HIS A 227 8.66 32.53 28.34
N PRO A 228 7.74 33.31 28.95
CA PRO A 228 6.33 32.94 28.96
C PRO A 228 5.82 32.87 27.52
N PRO A 229 5.23 31.74 27.06
CA PRO A 229 4.52 31.74 25.79
C PRO A 229 3.40 32.79 25.83
N SER A 230 3.13 33.43 24.69
CA SER A 230 2.14 34.53 24.54
C SER A 230 0.69 34.14 24.87
N THR A 231 0.45 32.89 25.24
CA THR A 231 -0.85 32.31 25.58
C THR A 231 -0.83 31.96 27.05
N GLY A 232 -1.87 32.37 27.80
CA GLY A 232 -1.96 32.36 29.27
C GLY A 232 -1.80 30.99 29.95
N MET A 233 -0.62 30.39 29.86
CA MET A 233 -0.20 29.24 30.65
C MET A 233 0.24 29.70 32.04
N VAL A 234 -0.34 29.07 33.06
CA VAL A 234 -0.03 29.31 34.48
C VAL A 234 1.21 28.52 34.86
N PHE A 235 2.12 29.15 35.60
CA PHE A 235 3.34 28.54 36.11
C PHE A 235 3.04 27.58 37.27
N GLY A 236 3.55 26.35 37.20
CA GLY A 236 3.46 25.38 38.30
C GLY A 236 4.68 25.47 39.20
N LYS A 237 4.48 25.51 40.53
CA LYS A 237 5.54 25.26 41.52
C LYS A 237 5.87 23.75 41.50
N GLN A 238 7.15 23.42 41.47
CA GLN A 238 7.60 22.03 41.53
C GLN A 238 7.63 21.57 42.99
N ASN A 239 6.82 20.57 43.33
CA ASN A 239 6.90 19.87 44.61
C ASN A 239 7.58 18.52 44.38
N LEU A 240 8.90 18.48 44.54
CA LEU A 240 9.64 17.22 44.59
C LEU A 240 9.41 16.58 45.98
N PRO A 241 9.20 15.26 46.08
CA PRO A 241 9.17 14.59 47.39
C PRO A 241 10.51 14.86 48.09
N GLY A 242 10.45 15.41 49.30
CA GLY A 242 11.62 15.82 50.07
C GLY A 242 12.63 14.67 50.14
N ASN A 243 13.87 14.97 49.73
CA ASN A 243 15.02 14.07 49.67
C ASN A 243 15.22 13.27 48.36
N THR A 244 15.11 13.92 47.19
CA THR A 244 15.64 13.35 45.94
C THR A 244 16.67 14.29 45.34
N ASP A 245 17.93 14.09 45.73
CA ASP A 245 19.08 14.46 44.89
C ASP A 245 18.91 13.64 43.60
N ILE A 246 18.52 14.25 42.48
CA ILE A 246 18.43 13.55 41.19
C ILE A 246 19.86 13.41 40.63
N LYS A 247 20.72 12.80 41.41
CA LYS A 247 22.01 12.25 40.98
C LYS A 247 21.78 10.76 40.79
N GLY A 248 22.33 10.24 39.68
CA GLY A 248 22.10 8.88 39.21
C GLY A 248 21.98 7.84 40.33
N LEU A 249 20.90 7.07 40.30
CA LEU A 249 20.76 5.82 41.03
C LEU A 249 21.80 4.84 40.49
N THR A 250 23.03 4.94 40.98
CA THR A 250 23.98 3.83 41.03
C THR A 250 23.57 2.92 42.19
N THR A 251 23.34 1.63 41.89
CA THR A 251 23.47 0.56 42.89
C THR A 251 24.89 0.50 43.42
#